data_AF-A0A384ZBT3-F1
#
_entry.id   AF-A0A384ZBT3-F1
#
_cell.length_a   1.000
_cell.length_b   1.000
_cell.length_c   1.000
_cell.angle_alpha   90.00
_cell.angle_beta   90.00
_cell.angle_gamma   90.00
#
_symmetry.space_group_name_H-M   'P 1'
#
loop_
_entity.id
_entity.type
_entity.pdbx_description
1 polymer ?
#
loop_
_entity_poly.entity_id
_entity_poly.type
_entity_poly.pdbx_seq_one_letter_code
_entity_poly.pdbx_strand_id
1 'polypeptide(L)'
;MKLKVALLIFAILSVCKSAIGQELDENSFDFWVGHWQVAWANSDGIEVRGTNEIVRILHQKVIQENFIDPSTNFKGTSITVYNPTTKTWHQAWADSAGTYYDFEGELVNGMPSFKTKTIHRNGEQIIQRMVFKNIQKDAFTWIWEGTKNGGESWNELWKISYRRM
;
A
#
# COMPACT_ATOMS: atom_id res chain seq x y z
N MET A 1 -8.41 55.13 -40.34
CA MET A 1 -8.44 54.86 -38.89
C MET A 1 -8.23 53.36 -38.69
N LYS A 2 -7.01 52.91 -38.35
CA LYS A 2 -6.66 51.47 -38.24
C LYS A 2 -6.82 51.04 -36.78
N LEU A 3 -7.75 50.13 -36.50
CA LEU A 3 -7.93 49.52 -35.19
C LEU A 3 -6.98 48.31 -35.08
N LYS A 4 -5.98 48.39 -34.19
CA LYS A 4 -5.13 47.24 -33.83
C LYS A 4 -5.78 46.53 -32.65
N VAL A 5 -6.29 45.32 -32.88
CA VAL A 5 -6.69 44.40 -31.80
C VAL A 5 -5.44 43.67 -31.36
N ALA A 6 -4.98 43.92 -30.14
CA ALA A 6 -3.90 43.17 -29.52
C ALA A 6 -4.50 41.93 -28.86
N LEU A 7 -4.14 40.74 -29.37
CA LEU A 7 -4.53 39.46 -28.79
C LEU A 7 -3.57 39.16 -27.63
N LEU A 8 -4.07 39.21 -26.40
CA LEU A 8 -3.30 38.85 -25.20
C LEU A 8 -3.36 37.32 -25.05
N ILE A 9 -2.26 36.63 -25.36
CA ILE A 9 -2.12 35.19 -25.14
C ILE A 9 -1.81 34.98 -23.65
N PHE A 10 -2.80 34.52 -22.88
CA PHE A 10 -2.59 34.02 -21.52
C PHE A 10 -1.96 32.63 -21.62
N ALA A 11 -0.63 32.56 -21.55
CA ALA A 11 0.06 31.29 -21.39
C ALA A 11 -0.24 30.76 -19.98
N ILE A 12 -1.06 29.73 -19.88
CA ILE A 12 -1.26 28.97 -18.65
C ILE A 12 0.05 28.20 -18.41
N LEU A 13 0.91 28.76 -17.55
CA LEU A 13 2.05 28.04 -16.99
C LEU A 13 1.49 26.88 -16.16
N SER A 14 1.40 25.71 -16.78
CA SER A 14 1.23 24.46 -16.06
C SER A 14 2.48 24.29 -15.20
N VAL A 15 2.35 24.62 -13.91
CA VAL A 15 3.36 24.27 -12.92
C VAL A 15 3.33 22.75 -12.84
N CYS A 16 4.23 22.09 -13.58
CA CYS A 16 4.65 20.75 -13.24
C CYS A 16 5.13 20.82 -11.79
N LYS A 17 4.34 20.29 -10.85
CA LYS A 17 4.87 19.95 -9.53
C LYS A 17 5.97 18.93 -9.77
N SER A 18 7.20 19.40 -9.80
CA SER A 18 8.37 18.55 -9.68
C SER A 18 8.16 17.67 -8.44
N ALA A 19 8.36 16.36 -8.59
CA ALA A 19 8.36 15.40 -7.49
C ALA A 19 9.57 15.67 -6.57
N ILE A 20 9.50 16.76 -5.82
CA ILE A 20 10.44 17.05 -4.74
C ILE A 20 10.01 16.15 -3.59
N GLY A 21 10.78 15.07 -3.38
CA GLY A 21 10.87 14.28 -2.15
C GLY A 21 9.55 14.06 -1.43
N GLN A 22 8.63 13.30 -2.03
CA GLN A 22 7.55 12.75 -1.22
C GLN A 22 8.22 11.84 -0.18
N GLU A 23 7.98 12.12 1.10
CA GLU A 23 8.40 11.29 2.23
C GLU A 23 7.14 10.73 2.89
N LEU A 24 7.27 9.59 3.56
CA LEU A 24 6.21 9.08 4.41
C LEU A 24 6.17 9.89 5.71
N ASP A 25 4.98 10.35 6.07
CA ASP A 25 4.66 10.97 7.35
C ASP A 25 3.75 10.06 8.20
N GLU A 26 3.42 10.49 9.42
CA GLU A 26 2.57 9.71 10.35
C GLU A 26 1.11 9.51 9.90
N ASN A 27 0.70 10.16 8.80
CA ASN A 27 -0.65 10.10 8.24
C ASN A 27 -0.69 9.39 6.89
N SER A 28 0.46 8.96 6.36
CA SER A 28 0.57 8.40 5.00
C SER A 28 -0.25 7.12 4.78
N PHE A 29 -0.62 6.41 5.85
CA PHE A 29 -1.48 5.23 5.79
C PHE A 29 -2.91 5.47 6.28
N ASP A 30 -3.37 6.71 6.48
CA ASP A 30 -4.73 7.01 6.94
C ASP A 30 -5.83 6.55 5.97
N PHE A 31 -5.54 6.50 4.67
CA PHE A 31 -6.47 6.00 3.66
C PHE A 31 -6.93 4.57 3.94
N TRP A 32 -6.10 3.79 4.64
CA TRP A 32 -6.28 2.37 4.91
C TRP A 32 -7.25 2.11 6.06
N VAL A 33 -7.39 3.06 6.98
CA VAL A 33 -8.22 2.91 8.19
C VAL A 33 -9.70 2.85 7.82
N GLY A 34 -10.40 1.83 8.32
CA GLY A 34 -11.81 1.59 8.08
C GLY A 34 -12.21 0.12 8.07
N HIS A 35 -13.48 -0.11 7.72
CA HIS A 35 -14.04 -1.44 7.47
C HIS A 35 -14.17 -1.64 5.97
N TRP A 36 -13.69 -2.79 5.50
CA TRP A 36 -13.56 -3.09 4.09
C TRP A 36 -14.12 -4.45 3.75
N GLN A 37 -14.87 -4.51 2.66
CA GLN A 37 -15.03 -5.73 1.90
C GLN A 37 -13.82 -5.88 0.98
N VAL A 38 -13.25 -7.08 0.98
CA VAL A 38 -12.09 -7.41 0.13
C VAL A 38 -12.47 -8.51 -0.85
N ALA A 39 -11.92 -8.45 -2.06
CA ALA A 39 -12.11 -9.50 -3.06
C ALA A 39 -10.82 -9.80 -3.83
N TRP A 40 -10.55 -11.07 -4.09
CA TRP A 40 -9.37 -11.56 -4.81
C TRP A 40 -9.71 -12.83 -5.60
N ALA A 41 -8.85 -13.21 -6.55
CA ALA A 41 -8.95 -14.51 -7.22
C ALA A 41 -8.09 -15.54 -6.50
N ASN A 42 -8.64 -16.73 -6.21
CA ASN A 42 -7.87 -17.84 -5.67
C ASN A 42 -6.97 -18.49 -6.75
N SER A 43 -6.29 -19.60 -6.42
CA SER A 43 -5.42 -20.34 -7.35
C SER A 43 -6.12 -20.84 -8.61
N ASP A 44 -7.44 -21.04 -8.55
CA ASP A 44 -8.26 -21.52 -9.67
C ASP A 44 -8.88 -20.35 -10.46
N GLY A 45 -8.55 -19.10 -10.11
CA GLY A 45 -9.10 -17.90 -10.73
C GLY A 45 -10.52 -17.56 -10.27
N ILE A 46 -11.04 -18.24 -9.25
CA ILE A 46 -12.38 -18.01 -8.71
C ILE A 46 -12.33 -16.82 -7.74
N GLU A 47 -13.27 -15.88 -7.88
CA GLU A 47 -13.39 -14.76 -6.96
C GLU A 47 -13.81 -15.24 -5.57
N VAL A 48 -13.03 -14.85 -4.57
CA VAL A 48 -13.30 -15.02 -3.15
C VAL A 48 -13.47 -13.64 -2.52
N ARG A 49 -14.33 -13.57 -1.49
CA ARG A 49 -14.58 -12.35 -0.73
C ARG A 49 -14.33 -12.58 0.75
N GLY A 50 -13.83 -11.54 1.40
CA GLY A 50 -13.59 -11.49 2.83
C GLY A 50 -13.83 -10.10 3.39
N THR A 51 -13.36 -9.89 4.61
CA THR A 51 -13.43 -8.59 5.29
C THR A 51 -12.08 -8.21 5.88
N ASN A 52 -11.83 -6.91 5.97
CA ASN A 52 -10.69 -6.39 6.70
C ASN A 52 -11.13 -5.20 7.55
N GLU A 53 -10.90 -5.28 8.85
CA GLU A 53 -11.14 -4.19 9.80
C GLU A 53 -9.79 -3.61 10.23
N ILE A 54 -9.60 -2.32 9.94
CA ILE A 54 -8.36 -1.61 10.22
C ILE A 54 -8.68 -0.39 11.08
N VAL A 55 -8.13 -0.36 12.29
CA VAL A 55 -8.44 0.63 13.33
C VAL A 55 -7.18 1.28 13.87
N ARG A 56 -7.31 2.51 14.33
CA ARG A 56 -6.27 3.19 15.12
C ARG A 56 -6.46 2.88 16.60
N ILE A 57 -5.41 2.37 17.24
CA ILE A 57 -5.35 2.04 18.67
C ILE A 57 -4.24 2.84 19.36
N LEU A 58 -4.10 2.69 20.69
CA LEU A 58 -3.01 3.30 21.49
C LEU A 58 -2.85 4.81 21.22
N HIS A 59 -3.90 5.59 21.53
CA HIS A 59 -3.96 7.03 21.27
C HIS A 59 -3.72 7.41 19.81
N GLN A 60 -4.26 6.61 18.89
CA GLN A 60 -4.16 6.80 17.45
C GLN A 60 -2.74 6.69 16.87
N LYS A 61 -1.76 6.17 17.62
CA LYS A 61 -0.37 6.03 17.14
C LYS A 61 -0.04 4.68 16.51
N VAL A 62 -0.92 3.70 16.67
CA VAL A 62 -0.75 2.36 16.09
C VAL A 62 -1.98 2.02 15.26
N ILE A 63 -1.76 1.46 14.08
CA ILE A 63 -2.80 0.88 13.23
C ILE A 63 -2.80 -0.63 13.46
N GLN A 64 -3.96 -1.18 13.79
CA GLN A 64 -4.19 -2.61 13.89
C GLN A 64 -5.13 -3.07 12.77
N GLU A 65 -4.77 -4.18 12.14
CA GLU A 65 -5.53 -4.81 11.07
C GLU A 65 -6.10 -6.16 11.53
N ASN A 66 -7.29 -6.53 11.05
CA ASN A 66 -7.90 -7.84 11.24
C ASN A 66 -8.53 -8.30 9.92
N PHE A 67 -7.80 -9.15 9.19
CA PHE A 67 -8.22 -9.73 7.92
C PHE A 67 -8.91 -11.09 8.16
N ILE A 68 -10.02 -11.33 7.45
CA ILE A 68 -10.77 -12.59 7.51
C ILE A 68 -11.11 -13.04 6.08
N ASP A 69 -10.71 -14.27 5.75
CA ASP A 69 -11.27 -15.04 4.66
C ASP A 69 -12.25 -16.09 5.22
N PRO A 70 -13.57 -15.89 5.06
CA PRO A 70 -14.57 -16.81 5.59
C PRO A 70 -14.60 -18.15 4.84
N SER A 71 -14.07 -18.23 3.61
CA SER A 71 -14.12 -19.45 2.80
C SER A 71 -13.16 -20.54 3.30
N THR A 72 -12.04 -20.12 3.89
CA THR A 72 -11.00 -21.01 4.43
C THR A 72 -10.87 -20.90 5.95
N ASN A 73 -11.61 -19.98 6.59
CA ASN A 73 -11.42 -19.56 7.97
C ASN A 73 -9.99 -19.04 8.25
N PHE A 74 -9.29 -18.56 7.21
CA PHE A 74 -8.01 -17.91 7.34
C PHE A 74 -8.16 -16.54 7.99
N LYS A 75 -7.27 -16.22 8.92
CA LYS A 75 -7.25 -14.96 9.66
C LYS A 75 -5.85 -14.37 9.66
N GLY A 76 -5.76 -13.08 9.38
CA GLY A 76 -4.51 -12.31 9.47
C GLY A 76 -4.68 -11.11 10.38
N THR A 77 -3.60 -10.67 11.00
CA THR A 77 -3.56 -9.41 11.75
C THR A 77 -2.21 -8.74 11.58
N SER A 78 -2.20 -7.42 11.69
CA SER A 78 -0.96 -6.66 11.72
C SER A 78 -1.00 -5.56 12.77
N ILE A 79 0.20 -5.19 13.23
CA ILE A 79 0.46 -4.00 14.05
C ILE A 79 1.41 -3.12 13.25
N THR A 80 0.95 -1.90 12.95
CA THR A 80 1.66 -0.94 12.11
C THR A 80 1.89 0.35 12.89
N VAL A 81 3.14 0.83 12.96
CA VAL A 81 3.53 1.97 13.79
C VAL A 81 4.48 2.90 13.04
N TYR A 82 4.27 4.20 13.20
CA TYR A 82 5.23 5.22 12.77
C TYR A 82 6.23 5.49 13.89
N ASN A 83 7.53 5.35 13.59
CA ASN A 83 8.60 5.74 14.50
C ASN A 83 9.01 7.20 14.23
N PRO A 84 8.69 8.16 15.12
CA PRO A 84 8.98 9.57 14.88
C PRO A 84 10.48 9.91 14.94
N THR A 85 11.30 9.06 15.57
CA THR A 85 12.75 9.28 15.68
C THR A 85 13.45 8.97 14.36
N THR A 86 13.08 7.85 13.72
CA THR A 86 13.66 7.43 12.44
C THR A 86 12.85 7.91 11.24
N LYS A 87 11.65 8.45 11.48
CA LYS A 87 10.66 8.83 10.46
C LYS A 87 10.28 7.68 9.52
N THR A 88 10.23 6.47 10.05
CA THR A 88 9.92 5.25 9.30
C THR A 88 8.67 4.58 9.83
N TRP A 89 7.89 4.00 8.92
CA TRP A 89 6.83 3.08 9.29
C TRP A 89 7.39 1.67 9.45
N HIS A 90 6.85 0.93 10.40
CA HIS A 90 7.12 -0.49 10.62
C HIS A 90 5.81 -1.25 10.73
N GLN A 91 5.75 -2.45 10.19
CA GLN A 91 4.59 -3.32 10.32
C GLN A 91 5.04 -4.75 10.63
N ALA A 92 4.43 -5.34 11.64
CA ALA A 92 4.50 -6.77 11.92
C ALA A 92 3.17 -7.42 11.51
N TRP A 93 3.19 -8.34 10.57
CA TRP A 93 2.04 -9.15 10.15
C TRP A 93 2.19 -10.58 10.69
N ALA A 94 1.08 -11.17 11.11
CA ALA A 94 0.97 -12.59 11.42
C ALA A 94 -0.37 -13.16 10.97
N ASP A 95 -0.43 -14.47 10.73
CA ASP A 95 -1.68 -15.14 10.35
C ASP A 95 -1.88 -16.53 10.97
N SER A 96 -3.08 -17.06 10.76
CA SER A 96 -3.54 -18.35 11.27
C SER A 96 -2.78 -19.55 10.71
N ALA A 97 -1.97 -19.37 9.66
CA ALA A 97 -1.07 -20.40 9.15
C ALA A 97 0.31 -20.36 9.84
N GLY A 98 0.53 -19.43 10.76
CA GLY A 98 1.80 -19.24 11.46
C GLY A 98 2.83 -18.46 10.65
N THR A 99 2.43 -17.81 9.56
CA THR A 99 3.33 -16.96 8.78
C THR A 99 3.56 -15.64 9.50
N TYR A 100 4.76 -15.08 9.37
CA TYR A 100 5.14 -13.79 9.93
C TYR A 100 5.90 -12.97 8.89
N TYR A 101 5.62 -11.66 8.86
CA TYR A 101 6.41 -10.71 8.10
C TYR A 101 6.73 -9.47 8.92
N ASP A 102 7.96 -8.97 8.74
CA ASP A 102 8.44 -7.68 9.26
C ASP A 102 8.67 -6.76 8.08
N PHE A 103 7.96 -5.63 8.07
CA PHE A 103 7.98 -4.66 6.99
C PHE A 103 8.43 -3.28 7.45
N GLU A 104 9.04 -2.57 6.51
CA GLU A 104 9.35 -1.16 6.59
C GLU A 104 8.55 -0.39 5.53
N GLY A 105 8.07 0.79 5.89
CA GLY A 105 7.36 1.67 4.96
C GLY A 105 8.29 2.19 3.86
N GLU A 106 7.77 2.23 2.64
CA GLU A 106 8.43 2.83 1.49
C GLU A 106 7.43 3.56 0.58
N LEU A 107 7.96 4.22 -0.44
CA LEU A 107 7.17 4.78 -1.53
C LEU A 107 7.46 4.00 -2.81
N VAL A 108 6.42 3.41 -3.40
CA VAL A 108 6.48 2.79 -4.73
C VAL A 108 5.72 3.69 -5.68
N ASN A 109 6.43 4.33 -6.62
CA ASN A 109 5.86 5.30 -7.56
C ASN A 109 5.05 6.43 -6.88
N GLY A 110 5.53 6.93 -5.73
CA GLY A 110 4.87 7.99 -4.95
C GLY A 110 3.69 7.51 -4.09
N MET A 111 3.40 6.21 -4.08
CA MET A 111 2.33 5.63 -3.26
C MET A 111 2.92 5.01 -1.98
N PRO A 112 2.32 5.26 -0.80
CA PRO A 112 2.66 4.55 0.42
C PRO A 112 2.59 3.04 0.18
N SER A 113 3.57 2.30 0.71
CA SER A 113 3.75 0.85 0.51
C SER A 113 4.62 0.29 1.64
N PHE A 114 4.70 -1.03 1.75
CA PHE A 114 5.53 -1.73 2.74
C PHE A 114 6.43 -2.75 2.06
N LYS A 115 7.67 -2.91 2.52
CA LYS A 115 8.57 -3.97 2.03
C LYS A 115 9.28 -4.72 3.14
N THR A 116 9.60 -5.98 2.91
CA THR A 116 10.49 -6.73 3.78
C THR A 116 11.93 -6.28 3.60
N LYS A 117 12.79 -6.61 4.57
CA LYS A 117 14.23 -6.60 4.35
C LYS A 117 14.62 -7.63 3.27
N THR A 118 15.76 -7.39 2.62
CA THR A 118 16.31 -8.33 1.64
C THR A 118 16.84 -9.57 2.32
N ILE A 119 16.30 -10.73 1.94
CA ILE A 119 16.80 -12.04 2.37
C ILE A 119 17.68 -12.60 1.27
N HIS A 120 18.89 -13.02 1.63
CA HIS A 120 19.80 -13.71 0.71
C HIS A 120 19.69 -15.21 0.91
N ARG A 121 19.32 -15.95 -0.13
CA ARG A 121 19.19 -17.41 -0.06
C ARG A 121 19.52 -18.05 -1.40
N ASN A 122 20.46 -19.00 -1.41
CA ASN A 122 20.88 -19.73 -2.62
C ASN A 122 21.27 -18.81 -3.79
N GLY A 123 21.90 -17.67 -3.49
CA GLY A 123 22.26 -16.65 -4.49
C GLY A 123 21.11 -15.74 -4.93
N GLU A 124 19.86 -15.98 -4.50
CA GLU A 124 18.72 -15.09 -4.73
C GLU A 124 18.70 -13.96 -3.69
N GLN A 125 18.27 -12.78 -4.13
CA GLN A 125 17.94 -11.63 -3.28
C GLN A 125 16.42 -11.47 -3.23
N ILE A 126 15.82 -11.97 -2.15
CA ILE A 126 14.37 -12.07 -1.99
C ILE A 126 13.84 -10.86 -1.24
N ILE A 127 12.87 -10.17 -1.83
CA ILE A 127 12.11 -9.08 -1.20
C ILE A 127 10.64 -9.30 -1.52
N GLN A 128 9.77 -9.02 -0.55
CA GLN A 128 8.33 -8.98 -0.74
C GLN A 128 7.80 -7.61 -0.35
N ARG A 129 6.74 -7.14 -1.01
CA ARG A 129 6.14 -5.85 -0.70
C ARG A 129 4.64 -5.81 -0.88
N MET A 130 4.00 -4.97 -0.06
CA MET A 130 2.61 -4.54 -0.20
C MET A 130 2.59 -3.21 -0.95
N VAL A 131 2.07 -3.22 -2.18
CA VAL A 131 1.89 -2.01 -2.99
C VAL A 131 0.43 -1.61 -3.00
N PHE A 132 0.14 -0.37 -2.59
CA PHE A 132 -1.20 0.19 -2.64
C PHE A 132 -1.37 1.05 -3.90
N LYS A 133 -2.36 0.71 -4.74
CA LYS A 133 -2.67 1.42 -5.99
C LYS A 133 -4.11 1.92 -5.98
N ASN A 134 -4.38 2.93 -6.83
CA ASN A 134 -5.72 3.47 -7.08
C ASN A 134 -6.44 3.91 -5.80
N ILE A 135 -5.72 4.53 -4.87
CA ILE A 135 -6.26 4.97 -3.58
C ILE A 135 -7.32 6.04 -3.81
N GLN A 136 -8.52 5.77 -3.32
CA GLN A 136 -9.69 6.64 -3.31
C GLN A 136 -10.27 6.63 -1.89
N LYS A 137 -11.27 7.48 -1.63
CA LYS A 137 -11.91 7.58 -0.31
C LYS A 137 -12.50 6.24 0.16
N ASP A 138 -13.07 5.47 -0.76
CA ASP A 138 -13.87 4.28 -0.52
C ASP A 138 -13.32 3.03 -1.22
N ALA A 139 -12.14 3.11 -1.82
CA ALA A 139 -11.54 2.00 -2.52
C ALA A 139 -10.03 2.12 -2.69
N PHE A 140 -9.36 0.98 -2.79
CA PHE A 140 -8.00 0.89 -3.28
C PHE A 140 -7.72 -0.55 -3.76
N THR A 141 -6.53 -0.79 -4.28
CA THR A 141 -6.04 -2.13 -4.61
C THR A 141 -4.75 -2.39 -3.85
N TRP A 142 -4.70 -3.51 -3.13
CA TRP A 142 -3.48 -4.03 -2.53
C TRP A 142 -2.89 -5.10 -3.45
N ILE A 143 -1.61 -4.96 -3.80
CA ILE A 143 -0.88 -5.93 -4.59
C ILE A 143 0.27 -6.46 -3.74
N TRP A 144 0.30 -7.77 -3.57
CA TRP A 144 1.43 -8.48 -2.98
C TRP A 144 2.41 -8.83 -4.08
N GLU A 145 3.62 -8.28 -4.00
CA GLU A 145 4.65 -8.51 -5.00
C GLU A 145 5.87 -9.21 -4.38
N GLY A 146 6.55 -10.01 -5.20
CA GLY A 146 7.79 -10.68 -4.81
C GLY A 146 8.87 -10.59 -5.88
N THR A 147 10.11 -10.44 -5.45
CA THR A 147 11.31 -10.46 -6.30
C THR A 147 12.32 -11.47 -5.75
N LYS A 148 13.19 -11.97 -6.64
CA LYS A 148 14.32 -12.87 -6.33
C LYS A 148 15.66 -12.32 -6.84
N ASN A 149 15.64 -11.19 -7.55
CA ASN A 149 16.78 -10.50 -8.14
C ASN A 149 16.92 -9.08 -7.56
N GLY A 150 16.61 -8.92 -6.27
CA GLY A 150 16.88 -7.65 -5.56
C GLY A 150 16.04 -6.47 -6.04
N GLY A 151 14.93 -6.72 -6.73
CA GLY A 151 14.01 -5.69 -7.21
C GLY A 151 14.21 -5.26 -8.65
N GLU A 152 15.08 -5.92 -9.43
CA GLU A 152 15.19 -5.71 -10.88
C GLU A 152 13.88 -6.10 -11.60
N SER A 153 13.19 -7.14 -11.14
CA SER A 153 11.85 -7.49 -11.60
C SER A 153 10.94 -7.93 -10.44
N TRP A 154 9.65 -7.67 -10.59
CA TRP A 154 8.62 -7.94 -9.57
C TRP A 154 7.52 -8.81 -10.17
N ASN A 155 7.12 -9.84 -9.43
CA ASN A 155 5.99 -10.69 -9.77
C ASN A 155 4.81 -10.32 -8.87
N GLU A 156 3.64 -10.05 -9.48
CA GLU A 156 2.39 -9.92 -8.73
C GLU A 156 1.94 -11.31 -8.28
N LEU A 157 1.95 -11.55 -6.96
CA LEU A 157 1.59 -12.82 -6.34
C LEU A 157 0.11 -12.84 -5.96
N TRP A 158 -0.40 -11.72 -5.44
CA TRP A 158 -1.81 -11.53 -5.14
C TRP A 158 -2.25 -10.11 -5.48
N LYS A 159 -3.51 -9.99 -5.88
CA LYS A 159 -4.19 -8.72 -6.09
C LYS A 159 -5.52 -8.75 -5.36
N ILE A 160 -5.67 -7.84 -4.41
CA ILE A 160 -6.82 -7.77 -3.53
C ILE A 160 -7.47 -6.39 -3.71
N SER A 161 -8.71 -6.39 -4.13
CA SER A 161 -9.52 -5.17 -4.26
C SER A 161 -10.20 -4.86 -2.94
N TYR A 162 -10.19 -3.59 -2.54
CA TYR A 162 -10.82 -3.10 -1.31
C TYR A 162 -11.96 -2.16 -1.67
N ARG A 163 -13.11 -2.36 -1.03
CA ARG A 163 -14.27 -1.46 -1.09
C ARG A 163 -14.77 -1.20 0.32
N ARG A 164 -14.95 0.08 0.67
CA ARG A 164 -15.40 0.49 1.99
C ARG A 164 -16.83 0.01 2.22
N MET A 165 -17.10 -0.44 3.44
CA MET A 165 -18.43 -0.86 3.91
C MET A 165 -19.21 0.30 4.55
#